data_AF-A0A1H9PB25-F1
#
_entry.id   AF-A0A1H9PB25-F1
#
_cell.length_a   1.000
_cell.length_b   1.000
_cell.length_c   1.000
_cell.angle_alpha   90.00
_cell.angle_beta   90.00
_cell.angle_gamma   90.00
#
_symmetry.space_group_name_H-M   'P 1'
#
loop_
_entity.id
_entity.type
_entity.pdbx_description
1 polymer ?
#
loop_
_entity_poly.entity_id
_entity_poly.type
_entity_poly.pdbx_seq_one_letter_code
_entity_poly.pdbx_strand_id
1 'polypeptide(L)' 'MIIKTETLITTISDFEAWSGAKWTIEKVYEYGKEDELFELCEQVFDGSCTETELNDFLWHEDDYIFDELGIPIDE' A
#
# COMPACT_ATOMS: atom_id res chain seq x y z
N MET A 1 -7.38 13.81 25.93
CA MET A 1 -6.17 13.23 25.31
C MET A 1 -6.69 12.44 24.12
N ILE A 2 -6.59 13.00 22.92
CA ILE A 2 -7.04 12.29 21.72
C ILE A 2 -5.91 11.31 21.45
N ILE A 3 -6.14 10.03 21.74
CA ILE A 3 -5.24 8.96 21.35
C ILE A 3 -5.29 8.97 19.83
N LYS A 4 -4.28 9.58 19.20
CA LYS A 4 -3.99 9.30 17.79
C LYS A 4 -3.57 7.84 17.80
N THR A 5 -4.49 6.96 17.45
CA THR A 5 -4.18 5.57 17.13
C THR A 5 -3.24 5.63 15.94
N GLU A 6 -1.94 5.56 16.20
CA GLU A 6 -0.94 5.21 15.21
C GLU A 6 -1.26 3.77 14.83
N THR A 7 -1.93 3.60 13.70
CA THR A 7 -2.24 2.29 13.14
C THR A 7 -0.90 1.68 12.75
N LEU A 8 -0.44 0.69 13.50
CA LEU A 8 0.67 -0.14 13.06
C LEU A 8 0.19 -0.88 11.81
N ILE A 9 0.96 -0.80 10.72
CA ILE A 9 0.71 -1.61 9.52
C ILE A 9 1.02 -3.04 9.95
N THR A 10 0.03 -3.77 10.47
CA THR A 10 0.23 -5.17 10.88
C THR A 10 -0.02 -6.12 9.72
N THR A 11 -0.89 -5.73 8.78
CA THR A 11 -1.16 -6.48 7.55
C THR A 11 -1.88 -5.59 6.53
N ILE A 12 -1.43 -5.57 5.26
CA ILE A 12 -2.17 -4.89 4.17
C ILE A 12 -3.54 -5.55 3.96
N SER A 13 -3.68 -6.83 4.28
CA SER A 13 -4.93 -7.58 4.16
C SER A 13 -6.09 -7.08 5.04
N ASP A 14 -5.82 -6.26 6.06
CA ASP A 14 -6.87 -5.63 6.89
C ASP A 14 -7.22 -4.22 6.40
N PHE A 15 -6.42 -3.66 5.49
CA PHE A 15 -6.62 -2.33 4.94
C PHE A 15 -7.57 -2.37 3.73
N GLU A 16 -8.66 -1.59 3.81
CA GLU A 16 -9.59 -1.44 2.70
C GLU A 16 -9.21 -0.21 1.85
N ALA A 17 -8.47 -0.43 0.76
CA ALA A 17 -8.19 0.62 -0.21
C ALA A 17 -9.46 1.22 -0.79
N TRP A 18 -9.42 2.50 -1.16
CA TRP A 18 -10.54 3.20 -1.81
C TRP A 18 -10.08 3.99 -3.05
N SER A 19 -11.05 4.37 -3.89
CA SER A 19 -10.80 5.11 -5.13
C SER A 19 -9.78 4.38 -6.02
N GLY A 20 -8.75 5.07 -6.55
CA GLY A 20 -7.77 4.46 -7.45
C GLY A 20 -6.81 3.48 -6.77
N ALA A 21 -6.59 3.60 -5.45
CA ALA A 21 -5.76 2.64 -4.71
C ALA A 21 -6.30 1.21 -4.76
N LYS A 22 -7.61 1.03 -4.95
CA LYS A 22 -8.22 -0.31 -5.12
C LYS A 22 -7.60 -1.06 -6.28
N TRP A 23 -7.41 -0.37 -7.40
CA TRP A 23 -6.87 -0.97 -8.61
C TRP A 23 -5.43 -1.44 -8.39
N THR A 24 -4.61 -0.61 -7.73
CA THR A 24 -3.23 -0.95 -7.34
C THR A 24 -3.19 -2.18 -6.45
N ILE A 25 -3.99 -2.20 -5.38
CA ILE A 25 -4.06 -3.35 -4.47
C ILE A 25 -4.56 -4.61 -5.16
N GLU A 26 -5.59 -4.52 -6.00
CA GLU A 26 -6.08 -5.67 -6.77
C GLU A 26 -4.98 -6.26 -7.65
N LYS A 27 -4.19 -5.40 -8.32
CA LYS A 27 -3.03 -5.85 -9.10
C LYS A 27 -1.98 -6.53 -8.23
N VAL A 28 -1.65 -5.94 -7.09
CA VAL A 28 -0.70 -6.58 -6.15
C VAL A 28 -1.18 -7.96 -5.71
N TYR A 29 -2.47 -8.11 -5.40
CA TYR A 29 -3.09 -9.39 -5.08
C TYR A 29 -3.06 -10.39 -6.25
N GLU A 30 -3.36 -9.94 -7.48
CA GLU A 30 -3.32 -10.79 -8.68
C GLU A 30 -1.93 -11.39 -8.93
N TYR A 31 -0.87 -10.64 -8.61
CA TYR A 31 0.52 -11.08 -8.77
C TYR A 31 1.08 -11.77 -7.52
N GLY A 32 0.32 -11.84 -6.42
CA GLY A 32 0.75 -12.42 -5.15
C GLY A 32 1.90 -11.65 -4.50
N LYS A 33 1.91 -10.33 -4.66
CA LYS A 33 2.99 -9.41 -4.23
C LYS A 33 2.67 -8.67 -2.93
N GLU A 34 1.76 -9.20 -2.13
CA GLU A 34 1.25 -8.60 -0.89
C GLU A 34 2.39 -8.36 0.12
N ASP A 35 3.26 -9.36 0.29
CA ASP A 35 4.40 -9.30 1.20
C ASP A 35 5.43 -8.24 0.74
N GLU A 36 5.68 -8.15 -0.57
CA GLU A 36 6.60 -7.15 -1.15
C GLU A 36 6.07 -5.73 -1.00
N LEU A 37 4.75 -5.54 -1.19
CA LEU A 37 4.09 -4.26 -0.92
C LEU A 37 4.22 -3.89 0.57
N PHE A 38 4.12 -4.87 1.47
CA PHE A 38 4.27 -4.65 2.91
C PHE A 38 5.69 -4.20 3.25
N GLU A 39 6.71 -4.90 2.73
CA GLU A 39 8.11 -4.50 2.90
C GLU A 39 8.39 -3.10 2.33
N LEU A 40 7.79 -2.76 1.18
CA LEU A 40 7.89 -1.42 0.60
C LEU A 40 7.24 -0.36 1.50
N CYS A 41 6.04 -0.65 2.02
CA CYS A 41 5.35 0.25 2.95
C CYS A 41 6.17 0.46 4.24
N GLU A 42 6.77 -0.59 4.80
CA GLU A 42 7.66 -0.47 5.96
C GLU A 42 8.86 0.44 5.67
N GLN A 43 9.44 0.37 4.46
CA GLN A 43 10.56 1.22 4.05
C GLN A 43 10.15 2.68 3.80
N VAL A 44 9.00 2.90 3.15
CA VAL A 44 8.51 4.25 2.80
C VAL A 44 8.03 5.00 4.04
N PHE A 45 7.34 4.31 4.94
CA PHE A 45 6.71 4.91 6.11
C PHE A 45 7.48 4.70 7.42
N ASP A 46 8.69 4.13 7.37
CA ASP A 46 9.53 3.83 8.55
C ASP A 46 8.77 2.98 9.60
N GLY A 47 7.95 2.04 9.13
CA GLY A 47 7.19 1.09 9.97
C GLY A 47 5.83 1.57 10.49
N SER A 48 5.37 2.80 10.17
CA SER A 48 4.00 3.22 10.54
C SER A 48 3.41 4.26 9.60
N CYS A 49 2.18 4.04 9.14
CA CYS A 49 1.40 5.02 8.40
C CYS A 49 -0.07 4.96 8.79
N THR A 50 -0.81 6.03 8.50
CA THR A 50 -2.27 6.00 8.59
C THR A 50 -2.89 5.34 7.36
N GLU A 51 -4.13 4.86 7.48
CA GLU A 51 -4.88 4.31 6.34
C GLU A 51 -5.01 5.31 5.19
N THR A 52 -5.15 6.60 5.50
CA THR A 52 -5.21 7.65 4.48
C THR A 52 -3.88 7.83 3.76
N GLU A 53 -2.76 7.82 4.48
CA GLU A 53 -1.42 7.92 3.88
C GLU A 53 -1.11 6.69 3.01
N LEU A 54 -1.46 5.50 3.48
CA LEU A 54 -1.35 4.27 2.68
C LEU A 54 -2.20 4.35 1.42
N ASN A 55 -3.46 4.79 1.55
CA ASN A 55 -4.34 4.94 0.40
C ASN A 55 -3.79 5.94 -0.61
N ASP A 56 -3.36 7.11 -0.15
CA ASP A 56 -2.83 8.14 -1.04
C ASP A 56 -1.55 7.66 -1.73
N PHE A 57 -0.67 6.93 -1.03
CA PHE A 57 0.50 6.31 -1.64
C PHE A 57 0.11 5.29 -2.72
N LEU A 58 -0.80 4.37 -2.41
CA LEU A 58 -1.30 3.38 -3.37
C LEU A 58 -2.00 4.00 -4.58
N TRP A 59 -2.62 5.17 -4.42
CA TRP A 59 -3.35 5.84 -5.48
C TRP A 59 -2.45 6.77 -6.33
N HIS A 60 -1.50 7.46 -5.71
CA HIS A 60 -0.69 8.47 -6.40
C HIS A 60 0.67 7.94 -6.87
N GLU A 61 1.18 6.86 -6.27
CA GLU A 61 2.50 6.28 -6.55
C GLU A 61 2.38 4.85 -7.09
N ASP A 62 1.29 4.52 -7.79
CA ASP A 62 1.03 3.21 -8.37
C ASP A 62 2.14 2.77 -9.36
N ASP A 63 2.61 3.69 -10.20
CA ASP A 63 3.76 3.46 -11.09
C ASP A 63 5.02 3.02 -10.32
N TYR A 64 5.33 3.72 -9.23
CA TYR A 64 6.50 3.41 -8.39
C TYR A 64 6.34 2.06 -7.68
N ILE A 65 5.14 1.80 -7.13
CA ILE A 65 4.82 0.55 -6.47
C ILE A 65 4.97 -0.62 -7.45
N PHE A 66 4.45 -0.51 -8.67
CA PHE A 66 4.57 -1.58 -9.64
C PHE A 66 5.99 -1.81 -10.11
N ASP A 67 6.81 -0.76 -10.27
CA ASP A 67 8.23 -0.90 -10.61
C ASP A 67 8.98 -1.67 -9.52
N GLU A 68 8.81 -1.29 -8.25
CA GLU A 68 9.45 -1.96 -7.11
C GLU A 68 8.98 -3.42 -6.96
N LEU A 69 7.69 -3.69 -7.20
CA LEU A 69 7.13 -5.04 -7.14
C LEU A 69 7.40 -5.87 -8.41
N GLY A 70 7.95 -5.27 -9.46
CA GLY A 70 8.15 -5.88 -10.77
C GLY A 70 6.85 -6.26 -11.48
N ILE A 71 5.76 -5.55 -11.20
CA ILE A 71 4.46 -5.72 -11.86
C ILE A 71 4.49 -4.96 -13.20
N PRO A 72 4.18 -5.61 -14.33
CA PRO A 72 4.12 -4.93 -15.61
C PRO A 72 2.93 -3.96 -15.62
N ILE A 73 3.23 -2.70 -15.87
CA ILE A 73 2.24 -1.64 -16.07
C ILE A 73 1.78 -1.72 -17.52
N ASP A 74 0.61 -2.28 -17.77
CA ASP A 74 -0.03 -2.21 -19.10
C ASP A 74 -0.64 -0.81 -19.23
N GLU A 75 0.04 0.06 -20.02
CA GLU A 75 -0.37 1.43 -20.38
C GLU A 75 -1.67 1.47 -21.20
#